data_AF-I6APR0-F1
#
_entry.id   AF-I6APR0-F1
#
_cell.length_a   1.000
_cell.length_b   1.000
_cell.length_c   1.000
_cell.angle_alpha   90.00
_cell.angle_beta   90.00
_cell.angle_gamma   90.00
#
_symmetry.space_group_name_H-M   'P 1'
#
loop_
_entity.id
_entity.type
_entity.pdbx_description
1 polymer ?
#
loop_
_entity_poly.entity_id
_entity_poly.type
_entity_poly.pdbx_seq_one_letter_code
_entity_poly.pdbx_strand_id
1 'polypeptide(L)'
;MHYSDYIPRPDEAFHLFQENLIEVLPGFFTKLGITTAQLEPLVAAQAVWRDAWGLVCNPATRTSVAITNKDAAREAYEAAIRKLVRRYITGNDDLTNGDRQLLGLPPRKEGRTPILPPDDYPEAWFDTSILREVHAHFRPRGSEHRAKADLMHGAEAAWSFLDSPPTDVEQLIRSAFDTRSPLKLTFKESERGKTLYIAFRWEAPNGSKGPWSPIYSVVIP
;
A
#
# COMPACT_ATOMS: atom_id res chain seq x y z
N MET A 1 7.70 -0.93 -11.12
CA MET A 1 8.01 -0.18 -9.89
C MET A 1 6.91 0.83 -9.62
N HIS A 2 6.17 0.66 -8.52
CA HIS A 2 5.16 1.62 -8.10
C HIS A 2 5.91 2.76 -7.38
N TYR A 3 6.29 3.82 -8.09
CA TYR A 3 6.84 5.00 -7.43
C TYR A 3 5.70 5.71 -6.68
N SER A 4 5.80 5.82 -5.35
CA SER A 4 4.80 6.53 -4.53
C SER A 4 4.83 8.05 -4.75
N ASP A 5 5.92 8.56 -5.32
CA ASP A 5 6.13 9.95 -5.71
C ASP A 5 6.75 9.98 -7.11
N TYR A 6 6.25 10.85 -7.98
CA TYR A 6 6.77 11.01 -9.34
C TYR A 6 8.02 11.88 -9.40
N ILE A 7 8.33 12.62 -8.32
CA ILE A 7 9.56 13.39 -8.20
C ILE A 7 10.68 12.45 -7.72
N PRO A 8 11.80 12.31 -8.47
CA PRO A 8 12.89 11.42 -8.08
C PRO A 8 13.56 11.84 -6.77
N ARG A 9 13.80 10.87 -5.87
CA ARG A 9 14.49 11.13 -4.59
C ARG A 9 15.98 11.47 -4.74
N PRO A 10 16.79 10.82 -5.58
CA PRO A 10 18.19 11.22 -5.76
C PRO A 10 18.29 12.60 -6.41
N ASP A 11 19.17 13.47 -5.89
CA ASP A 11 19.29 14.85 -6.40
C ASP A 11 19.67 14.91 -7.89
N GLU A 12 20.56 14.03 -8.34
CA GLU A 12 20.98 13.96 -9.74
C GLU A 12 19.80 13.57 -10.65
N ALA A 13 19.03 12.57 -10.24
CA ALA A 13 17.83 12.16 -10.96
C ALA A 13 16.76 13.27 -10.95
N PHE A 14 16.62 13.99 -9.83
CA PHE A 14 15.75 15.15 -9.73
C PHE A 14 16.21 16.27 -10.68
N HIS A 15 17.52 16.54 -10.73
CA HIS A 15 18.10 17.54 -11.62
C HIS A 15 17.80 17.22 -13.09
N LEU A 16 17.98 15.97 -13.54
CA LEU A 16 17.63 15.57 -14.91
C LEU A 16 16.11 15.67 -15.17
N PHE A 17 15.29 15.23 -14.22
CA PHE A 17 13.84 15.29 -14.34
C PHE A 17 13.32 16.73 -14.52
N GLN A 18 13.81 17.66 -13.70
CA GLN A 18 13.34 19.05 -13.75
C GLN A 18 13.83 19.81 -14.99
N GLU A 19 15.03 19.48 -15.51
CA GLU A 19 15.51 20.02 -16.79
C GLU A 19 14.54 19.66 -17.91
N ASN A 20 14.24 18.37 -18.05
CA ASN A 20 13.29 17.87 -19.05
C ASN A 20 11.90 18.49 -18.87
N LEU A 21 11.41 18.60 -17.63
CA LEU A 21 10.10 19.18 -17.35
C LEU A 21 10.02 20.62 -17.88
N ILE A 22 11.00 21.47 -17.60
CA ILE A 22 10.99 22.87 -18.03
C ILE A 22 11.20 23.02 -19.53
N GLU A 23 12.03 22.16 -20.14
CA GLU A 23 12.24 22.14 -21.58
C GLU A 23 10.97 21.78 -22.35
N VAL A 24 10.24 20.77 -21.89
CA VAL A 24 9.09 20.20 -22.61
C VAL A 24 7.79 20.97 -22.35
N LEU A 25 7.61 21.53 -21.16
CA LEU A 25 6.36 22.17 -20.71
C LEU A 25 5.82 23.28 -21.64
N PRO A 26 6.63 24.15 -22.28
CA PRO A 26 6.17 25.13 -23.28
C PRO A 26 5.35 24.54 -24.43
N GLY A 27 5.69 23.33 -24.89
CA GLY A 27 4.95 22.64 -25.95
C GLY A 27 3.51 22.25 -25.56
N PHE A 28 3.19 22.29 -24.26
CA PHE A 28 1.90 21.90 -23.70
C PHE A 28 1.01 23.08 -23.31
N PHE A 29 1.45 24.33 -23.49
CA PHE A 29 0.74 25.52 -22.99
C PHE A 29 -0.71 25.60 -23.46
N THR A 30 -0.95 25.34 -24.75
CA THR A 30 -2.30 25.35 -25.32
C THR A 30 -3.19 24.28 -24.67
N LYS A 31 -2.70 23.05 -24.51
CA LYS A 31 -3.44 21.96 -23.84
C LYS A 31 -3.67 22.22 -22.36
N LEU A 32 -2.73 22.90 -21.71
CA LEU A 32 -2.78 23.21 -20.28
C LEU A 32 -3.57 24.48 -19.97
N GLY A 33 -3.89 25.31 -20.96
CA GLY A 33 -4.48 26.62 -20.76
C GLY A 33 -3.61 27.55 -19.92
N ILE A 34 -2.28 27.43 -20.03
CA ILE A 34 -1.32 28.25 -19.28
C ILE A 34 -0.52 29.20 -20.17
N THR A 35 -0.04 30.26 -19.57
CA THR A 35 0.80 31.30 -20.18
C THR A 35 2.21 31.27 -19.58
N THR A 36 3.16 31.92 -20.26
CA THR A 36 4.54 32.10 -19.77
C THR A 36 4.58 32.75 -18.39
N ALA A 37 3.74 33.76 -18.14
CA ALA A 37 3.67 34.45 -16.84
C ALA A 37 3.34 33.50 -15.68
N GLN A 38 2.54 32.48 -15.93
CA GLN A 38 2.17 31.50 -14.90
C GLN A 38 3.32 30.51 -14.58
N LEU A 39 4.36 30.44 -15.41
CA LEU A 39 5.57 29.67 -15.14
C LEU A 39 6.67 30.45 -14.42
N GLU A 40 6.59 31.78 -14.36
CA GLU A 40 7.64 32.60 -13.72
C GLU A 40 8.01 32.11 -12.31
N PRO A 41 7.06 31.74 -11.42
CA PRO A 41 7.41 31.22 -10.10
C PRO A 41 8.17 29.88 -10.15
N LEU A 42 7.87 29.06 -11.15
CA LEU A 42 8.49 27.75 -11.34
C LEU A 42 9.92 27.90 -11.89
N VAL A 43 10.12 28.78 -12.88
CA VAL A 43 11.44 29.08 -13.46
C VAL A 43 12.33 29.79 -12.44
N ALA A 44 11.78 30.70 -11.62
CA ALA A 44 12.52 31.32 -10.53
C ALA A 44 13.01 30.29 -9.50
N ALA A 45 12.14 29.34 -9.09
CA ALA A 45 12.53 28.26 -8.19
C ALA A 45 13.57 27.31 -8.82
N GLN A 46 13.46 27.05 -10.13
CA GLN A 46 14.45 26.26 -10.88
C GLN A 46 15.83 26.90 -10.85
N ALA A 47 15.93 28.22 -11.07
CA ALA A 47 17.20 28.93 -11.05
C ALA A 47 17.88 28.81 -9.67
N VAL A 48 17.12 29.03 -8.59
CA VAL A 48 17.62 28.88 -7.22
C VAL A 48 18.13 27.45 -6.95
N TRP A 49 17.40 26.44 -7.42
CA TRP A 49 17.84 25.04 -7.35
C TRP A 49 19.13 24.79 -8.14
N ARG A 50 19.22 25.22 -9.40
CA ARG A 50 20.40 25.01 -10.26
C ARG A 50 21.65 25.61 -9.65
N ASP A 51 21.55 26.83 -9.13
CA ASP A 51 22.68 27.52 -8.50
C ASP A 51 23.16 26.77 -7.25
N ALA A 52 22.23 26.38 -6.38
CA ALA A 52 22.56 25.65 -5.16
C ALA A 52 23.10 24.23 -5.45
N TRP A 53 22.55 23.54 -6.45
CA TRP A 53 23.03 22.24 -6.92
C TRP A 53 24.46 22.33 -7.46
N GLY A 54 24.75 23.32 -8.32
CA GLY A 54 26.07 23.56 -8.88
C GLY A 54 27.16 23.75 -7.80
N LEU A 55 26.82 24.46 -6.71
CA LEU A 55 27.72 24.63 -5.57
C LEU A 55 28.02 23.34 -4.81
N VAL A 56 27.04 22.43 -4.69
CA VAL A 56 27.22 21.15 -3.99
C VAL A 56 27.89 20.10 -4.88
N CYS A 57 27.68 20.15 -6.19
CA CYS A 57 28.36 19.26 -7.14
C CYS A 57 29.87 19.50 -7.23
N ASN A 58 30.31 20.74 -7.01
CA ASN A 58 31.73 21.08 -6.99
C ASN A 58 32.33 20.83 -5.59
N PRO A 59 33.27 19.89 -5.42
CA PRO A 59 33.87 19.59 -4.12
C PRO A 59 34.54 20.78 -3.45
N ALA A 60 35.04 21.76 -4.22
CA ALA A 60 35.71 22.95 -3.69
C ALA A 60 34.76 23.93 -3.00
N THR A 61 33.48 23.94 -3.39
CA THR A 61 32.43 24.83 -2.84
C THR A 61 31.43 24.10 -1.95
N ARG A 62 31.54 22.77 -1.86
CA ARG A 62 30.65 21.92 -1.07
C ARG A 62 30.89 22.07 0.43
N THR A 63 30.11 22.94 1.06
CA THR A 63 30.08 23.16 2.51
C THR A 63 28.77 22.68 3.12
N SER A 64 28.71 22.53 4.45
CA SER A 64 27.47 22.20 5.16
C SER A 64 26.36 23.22 4.87
N VAL A 65 26.70 24.51 4.83
CA VAL A 65 25.77 25.60 4.48
C VAL A 65 25.26 25.46 3.04
N ALA A 66 26.14 25.12 2.09
CA ALA A 66 25.73 24.89 0.69
C ALA A 66 24.77 23.70 0.57
N ILE A 67 24.98 22.63 1.34
CA ILE A 67 24.07 21.48 1.39
C ILE A 67 22.71 21.89 1.95
N THR A 68 22.67 22.61 3.08
CA THR A 68 21.41 23.10 3.66
C THR A 68 20.65 24.02 2.69
N ASN A 69 21.34 24.92 2.00
CA ASN A 69 20.73 25.80 1.02
C ASN A 69 20.17 25.04 -0.19
N LYS A 70 20.90 24.02 -0.66
CA LYS A 70 20.41 23.12 -1.73
C LYS A 70 19.16 22.36 -1.28
N ASP A 71 19.13 21.83 -0.06
CA ASP A 71 17.96 21.11 0.45
C ASP A 71 16.74 22.03 0.59
N ALA A 72 16.92 23.26 1.07
CA ALA A 72 15.85 24.26 1.12
C ALA A 72 15.35 24.67 -0.28
N ALA A 73 16.28 24.88 -1.23
CA ALA A 73 15.95 25.15 -2.62
C ALA A 73 15.17 23.99 -3.26
N ARG A 74 15.57 22.75 -2.94
CA ARG A 74 14.88 21.54 -3.38
C ARG A 74 13.45 21.51 -2.89
N GLU A 75 13.23 21.67 -1.59
CA GLU A 75 11.91 21.63 -0.97
C GLU A 75 10.98 22.67 -1.61
N ALA A 76 11.46 23.91 -1.78
CA ALA A 76 10.71 24.98 -2.42
C ALA A 76 10.36 24.64 -3.89
N TYR A 77 11.31 24.09 -4.64
CA TYR A 77 11.09 23.76 -6.05
C TYR A 77 10.15 22.55 -6.22
N GLU A 78 10.30 21.51 -5.41
CA GLU A 78 9.36 20.38 -5.39
C GLU A 78 7.94 20.86 -5.07
N ALA A 79 7.77 21.79 -4.14
CA ALA A 79 6.47 22.38 -3.83
C ALA A 79 5.87 23.13 -5.03
N ALA A 80 6.69 23.89 -5.77
CA ALA A 80 6.27 24.58 -6.98
C ALA A 80 5.86 23.61 -8.10
N ILE A 81 6.66 22.55 -8.35
CA ILE A 81 6.33 21.49 -9.31
C ILE A 81 5.01 20.81 -8.93
N ARG A 82 4.86 20.40 -7.66
CA ARG A 82 3.63 19.76 -7.17
C ARG A 82 2.42 20.67 -7.34
N LYS A 83 2.56 21.98 -7.12
CA LYS A 83 1.48 22.96 -7.31
C LYS A 83 1.07 23.09 -8.77
N LEU A 84 2.03 23.14 -9.71
CA LEU A 84 1.76 23.15 -11.15
C LEU A 84 1.00 21.88 -11.57
N VAL A 85 1.55 20.72 -11.23
CA VAL A 85 0.97 19.42 -11.63
C VAL A 85 -0.45 19.27 -11.11
N ARG A 86 -0.68 19.59 -9.83
CA ARG A 86 -2.03 19.53 -9.22
C ARG A 86 -3.01 20.48 -9.90
N ARG A 87 -2.57 21.70 -10.23
CA ARG A 87 -3.46 22.74 -10.76
C ARG A 87 -3.83 22.54 -12.22
N TYR A 88 -2.90 22.08 -13.05
CA TYR A 88 -3.07 22.11 -14.51
C TYR A 88 -2.98 20.74 -15.19
N ILE A 89 -2.40 19.71 -14.54
CA ILE A 89 -2.09 18.43 -15.19
C ILE A 89 -2.92 17.26 -14.65
N THR A 90 -3.13 17.16 -13.33
CA THR A 90 -3.74 15.97 -12.71
C THR A 90 -5.16 15.66 -13.21
N GLY A 91 -5.98 16.68 -13.44
CA GLY A 91 -7.38 16.55 -13.87
C GLY A 91 -7.64 17.08 -15.28
N ASN A 92 -6.60 17.26 -16.09
CA ASN A 92 -6.76 17.76 -17.45
C ASN A 92 -6.96 16.59 -18.41
N ASP A 93 -8.16 16.47 -18.97
CA ASP A 93 -8.55 15.39 -19.88
C ASP A 93 -8.00 15.60 -21.31
N ASP A 94 -7.47 16.78 -21.65
CA ASP A 94 -6.80 17.05 -22.94
C ASP A 94 -5.36 16.50 -22.99
N LEU A 95 -4.84 16.03 -21.85
CA LEU A 95 -3.54 15.35 -21.78
C LEU A 95 -3.70 13.84 -21.86
N THR A 96 -3.08 13.26 -22.87
CA THR A 96 -2.96 11.80 -23.02
C THR A 96 -1.90 11.23 -22.06
N ASN A 97 -1.89 9.91 -21.87
CA ASN A 97 -0.82 9.24 -21.12
C ASN A 97 0.56 9.43 -21.77
N GLY A 98 0.64 9.54 -23.09
CA GLY A 98 1.87 9.87 -23.81
C GLY A 98 2.36 11.28 -23.51
N ASP A 99 1.45 12.26 -23.47
CA ASP A 99 1.78 13.65 -23.09
C ASP A 99 2.36 13.72 -21.66
N ARG A 100 1.77 12.95 -20.73
CA ARG A 100 2.28 12.87 -19.35
C ARG A 100 3.69 12.29 -19.28
N GLN A 101 3.97 11.25 -20.08
CA GLN A 101 5.30 10.65 -20.14
C GLN A 101 6.35 11.62 -20.70
N LEU A 102 6.00 12.42 -21.72
CA LEU A 102 6.89 13.46 -22.24
C LEU A 102 7.24 14.51 -21.17
N LEU A 103 6.28 14.84 -20.29
CA LEU A 103 6.50 15.70 -19.12
C LEU A 103 7.24 15.00 -17.96
N GLY A 104 7.68 13.75 -18.13
CA GLY A 104 8.32 12.96 -17.08
C GLY A 104 7.37 12.47 -15.98
N LEU A 105 6.06 12.57 -16.19
CA LEU A 105 5.03 12.18 -15.22
C LEU A 105 4.51 10.77 -15.49
N PRO A 106 4.09 10.04 -14.44
CA PRO A 106 3.49 8.74 -14.62
C PRO A 106 2.15 8.85 -15.39
N PRO A 107 1.81 7.81 -16.17
CA PRO A 107 0.51 7.74 -16.82
C PRO A 107 -0.62 7.78 -15.77
N ARG A 108 -1.80 8.27 -16.17
CA ARG A 108 -2.98 8.24 -15.33
C ARG A 108 -3.35 6.79 -15.08
N LYS A 109 -3.74 6.48 -13.84
CA LYS A 109 -4.30 5.16 -13.53
C LYS A 109 -5.66 5.03 -14.23
N GLU A 110 -5.75 4.13 -15.20
CA GLU A 110 -7.01 3.78 -15.85
C GLU A 110 -7.72 2.71 -15.01
N GLY A 111 -8.88 3.09 -14.47
CA GLY A 111 -9.73 2.19 -13.70
C GLY A 111 -9.20 1.80 -12.31
N ARG A 112 -10.05 1.09 -11.58
CA ARG A 112 -9.70 0.48 -10.30
C ARG A 112 -8.97 -0.82 -10.60
N THR A 113 -7.76 -1.00 -10.06
CA THR A 113 -7.11 -2.32 -10.04
C THR A 113 -8.02 -3.26 -9.24
N PRO A 114 -8.54 -4.34 -9.84
CA PRO A 114 -9.38 -5.29 -9.12
C PRO A 114 -8.62 -5.88 -7.94
N ILE A 115 -9.29 -6.02 -6.80
CA ILE A 115 -8.78 -6.85 -5.71
C ILE A 115 -9.15 -8.28 -6.07
N LEU A 116 -8.15 -9.11 -6.35
CA LEU A 116 -8.36 -10.52 -6.64
C LEU A 116 -8.73 -11.27 -5.36
N PRO A 117 -9.53 -12.35 -5.46
CA PRO A 117 -9.74 -13.26 -4.35
C PRO A 117 -8.40 -13.78 -3.80
N PRO A 118 -8.30 -14.00 -2.48
CA PRO A 118 -7.13 -14.65 -1.90
C PRO A 118 -6.95 -16.04 -2.52
N ASP A 119 -5.73 -16.41 -2.90
CA ASP A 119 -5.38 -17.73 -3.46
C ASP A 119 -4.83 -18.71 -2.40
N ASP A 120 -4.70 -18.24 -1.16
CA ASP A 120 -4.22 -18.99 -0.01
C ASP A 120 -5.22 -18.91 1.18
N TYR A 121 -4.97 -19.66 2.25
CA TYR A 121 -5.64 -19.68 3.54
C TYR A 121 -4.68 -19.33 4.68
N PRO A 122 -5.18 -18.96 5.88
CA PRO A 122 -4.35 -18.74 7.05
C PRO A 122 -3.77 -20.05 7.61
N GLU A 123 -2.51 -20.02 8.05
CA GLU A 123 -1.96 -21.03 8.96
C GLU A 123 -2.40 -20.69 10.39
N ALA A 124 -3.01 -21.64 11.10
CA ALA A 124 -3.56 -21.43 12.44
C ALA A 124 -2.97 -22.38 13.50
N TRP A 125 -2.93 -21.91 14.75
CA TRP A 125 -2.60 -22.69 15.94
C TRP A 125 -3.42 -22.21 17.14
N PHE A 126 -3.56 -23.06 18.16
CA PHE A 126 -4.51 -22.85 19.24
C PHE A 126 -3.82 -22.74 20.59
N ASP A 127 -4.21 -21.75 21.38
CA ASP A 127 -3.91 -21.65 22.81
C ASP A 127 -5.20 -21.93 23.60
N THR A 128 -5.11 -22.91 24.51
CA THR A 128 -6.21 -23.38 25.37
C THR A 128 -5.85 -23.23 26.85
N SER A 129 -4.95 -22.31 27.19
CA SER A 129 -4.49 -22.07 28.57
C SER A 129 -5.57 -21.49 29.49
N ILE A 130 -6.64 -20.93 28.94
CA ILE A 130 -7.76 -20.35 29.69
C ILE A 130 -8.99 -21.25 29.57
N LEU A 131 -9.56 -21.65 30.72
CA LEU A 131 -10.76 -22.49 30.78
C LEU A 131 -11.90 -21.91 29.93
N ARG A 132 -12.53 -22.76 29.10
CA ARG A 132 -13.61 -22.41 28.17
C ARG A 132 -13.26 -21.41 27.07
N GLU A 133 -11.98 -21.12 26.88
CA GLU A 133 -11.53 -20.26 25.78
C GLU A 133 -10.60 -21.02 24.86
N VAL A 134 -10.80 -20.85 23.56
CA VAL A 134 -9.82 -21.25 22.54
C VAL A 134 -9.40 -19.98 21.83
N HIS A 135 -8.12 -19.66 21.93
CA HIS A 135 -7.52 -18.53 21.22
C HIS A 135 -6.88 -19.09 19.96
N ALA A 136 -7.54 -18.85 18.83
CA ALA A 136 -7.03 -19.25 17.53
C ALA A 136 -6.12 -18.15 16.98
N HIS A 137 -4.83 -18.39 17.05
CA HIS A 137 -3.85 -17.55 16.39
C HIS A 137 -3.77 -17.92 14.92
N PHE A 138 -3.56 -16.93 14.06
CA PHE A 138 -3.46 -17.15 12.62
C PHE A 138 -2.48 -16.18 11.97
N ARG A 139 -1.86 -16.63 10.87
CA ARG A 139 -0.89 -15.87 10.09
C ARG A 139 -0.85 -16.34 8.63
N PRO A 140 -0.22 -15.57 7.71
CA PRO A 140 0.08 -16.02 6.36
C PRO A 140 0.94 -17.28 6.38
N ARG A 141 0.66 -18.21 5.46
CA ARG A 141 1.40 -19.45 5.35
C ARG A 141 2.90 -19.16 5.15
N GLY A 142 3.76 -19.78 5.96
CA GLY A 142 5.22 -19.59 5.87
C GLY A 142 5.75 -18.26 6.41
N SER A 143 4.89 -17.38 6.93
CA SER A 143 5.32 -16.13 7.58
C SER A 143 5.77 -16.40 9.02
N GLU A 144 6.88 -15.82 9.46
CA GLU A 144 7.26 -15.79 10.87
C GLU A 144 6.49 -14.72 11.66
N HIS A 145 5.89 -13.76 10.97
CA HIS A 145 5.13 -12.67 11.57
C HIS A 145 3.65 -12.99 11.67
N ARG A 146 3.00 -12.50 12.75
CA ARG A 146 1.56 -12.64 13.03
C ARG A 146 0.70 -11.59 12.32
N ALA A 147 1.29 -10.76 11.47
CA ALA A 147 0.53 -9.84 10.63
C ALA A 147 -0.29 -10.65 9.64
N LYS A 148 -1.53 -10.23 9.36
CA LYS A 148 -2.33 -10.80 8.27
C LYS A 148 -1.64 -10.62 6.91
N ALA A 149 -2.04 -11.40 5.92
CA ALA A 149 -1.47 -11.29 4.58
C ALA A 149 -1.78 -9.91 3.98
N ASP A 150 -0.87 -9.43 3.14
CA ASP A 150 -1.01 -8.14 2.49
C ASP A 150 -2.33 -8.08 1.71
N LEU A 151 -2.98 -6.91 1.79
CA LEU A 151 -4.28 -6.63 1.16
C LEU A 151 -5.46 -7.45 1.69
N MET A 152 -5.30 -8.30 2.72
CA MET A 152 -6.41 -9.01 3.34
C MET A 152 -7.16 -8.14 4.35
N HIS A 153 -8.47 -8.33 4.48
CA HIS A 153 -9.27 -7.68 5.51
C HIS A 153 -9.10 -8.40 6.86
N GLY A 154 -9.20 -9.72 6.86
CA GLY A 154 -9.11 -10.57 8.04
C GLY A 154 -9.31 -12.04 7.70
N ALA A 155 -9.45 -12.87 8.74
CA ALA A 155 -9.71 -14.29 8.61
C ALA A 155 -11.11 -14.63 9.11
N GLU A 156 -11.85 -15.38 8.30
CA GLU A 156 -13.08 -16.06 8.71
C GLU A 156 -12.73 -17.43 9.27
N ALA A 157 -13.32 -17.78 10.39
CA ALA A 157 -13.29 -19.12 10.95
C ALA A 157 -14.69 -19.74 10.87
N ALA A 158 -14.78 -20.99 10.40
CA ALA A 158 -15.98 -21.81 10.51
C ALA A 158 -15.71 -22.98 11.46
N TRP A 159 -16.66 -23.32 12.35
CA TRP A 159 -16.50 -24.44 13.28
C TRP A 159 -17.81 -25.13 13.68
N SER A 160 -17.65 -26.34 14.22
CA SER A 160 -18.72 -27.16 14.83
C SER A 160 -18.16 -28.03 15.96
N PHE A 161 -19.07 -28.57 16.79
CA PHE A 161 -18.75 -29.73 17.64
C PHE A 161 -19.41 -30.95 17.01
N LEU A 162 -18.61 -31.98 16.74
CA LEU A 162 -19.06 -33.20 16.09
C LEU A 162 -18.47 -34.40 16.85
N ASP A 163 -19.19 -35.53 16.85
CA ASP A 163 -18.73 -36.76 17.49
C ASP A 163 -17.68 -37.49 16.65
N SER A 164 -17.72 -37.30 15.32
CA SER A 164 -16.72 -37.79 14.38
C SER A 164 -16.06 -36.63 13.62
N PRO A 165 -14.80 -36.78 13.18
CA PRO A 165 -14.15 -35.79 12.34
C PRO A 165 -14.98 -35.48 11.08
N PRO A 166 -15.22 -34.19 10.76
CA PRO A 166 -15.92 -33.80 9.54
C PRO A 166 -15.07 -34.14 8.31
N THR A 167 -15.75 -34.49 7.24
CA THR A 167 -15.14 -34.78 5.93
C THR A 167 -15.06 -33.56 5.02
N ASP A 168 -15.84 -32.52 5.31
CA ASP A 168 -15.89 -31.26 4.57
C ASP A 168 -16.14 -30.07 5.51
N VAL A 169 -15.91 -28.86 5.00
CA VAL A 169 -16.09 -27.61 5.75
C VAL A 169 -17.57 -27.19 5.85
N GLU A 170 -18.46 -27.75 5.02
CA GLU A 170 -19.90 -27.40 5.06
C GLU A 170 -20.58 -27.93 6.32
N GLN A 171 -20.02 -28.97 6.95
CA GLN A 171 -20.40 -29.46 8.28
C GLN A 171 -20.06 -28.49 9.42
N LEU A 172 -19.28 -27.44 9.17
CA LEU A 172 -18.92 -26.39 10.13
C LEU A 172 -19.97 -25.26 10.08
N ILE A 173 -20.96 -25.33 10.95
CA ILE A 173 -22.19 -24.50 10.86
C ILE A 173 -22.11 -23.18 11.62
N ARG A 174 -21.09 -22.98 12.44
CA ARG A 174 -20.85 -21.73 13.17
C ARG A 174 -19.73 -20.97 12.50
N SER A 175 -19.75 -19.64 12.59
CA SER A 175 -18.67 -18.81 12.05
C SER A 175 -18.42 -17.56 12.88
N ALA A 176 -17.20 -17.04 12.78
CA ALA A 176 -16.78 -15.73 13.26
C ALA A 176 -15.69 -15.19 12.34
N PHE A 177 -15.41 -13.91 12.50
CA PHE A 177 -14.45 -13.20 11.70
C PHE A 177 -13.60 -12.33 12.61
N ASP A 178 -12.29 -12.31 12.36
CA ASP A 178 -11.41 -11.36 13.01
C ASP A 178 -10.47 -10.69 12.01
N THR A 179 -10.22 -9.40 12.23
CA THR A 179 -9.28 -8.61 11.44
C THR A 179 -7.85 -8.77 11.95
N ARG A 180 -7.66 -9.34 13.15
CA ARG A 180 -6.36 -9.52 13.81
C ARG A 180 -6.32 -10.83 14.60
N SER A 181 -5.13 -11.43 14.66
CA SER A 181 -4.89 -12.60 15.50
C SER A 181 -4.59 -12.18 16.95
N PRO A 182 -5.06 -12.92 17.98
CA PRO A 182 -5.90 -14.13 17.88
C PRO A 182 -7.40 -13.86 17.75
N LEU A 183 -8.11 -14.75 17.06
CA LEU A 183 -9.55 -14.88 17.19
C LEU A 183 -9.87 -15.58 18.52
N LYS A 184 -10.62 -14.91 19.39
CA LYS A 184 -11.05 -15.46 20.67
C LYS A 184 -12.41 -16.14 20.55
N LEU A 185 -12.47 -17.44 20.82
CA LEU A 185 -13.72 -18.20 20.92
C LEU A 185 -13.99 -18.56 22.39
N THR A 186 -15.17 -18.19 22.89
CA THR A 186 -15.61 -18.48 24.26
C THR A 186 -16.76 -19.48 24.26
N PHE A 187 -16.66 -20.48 25.12
CA PHE A 187 -17.58 -21.62 25.18
C PHE A 187 -18.33 -21.70 26.51
N LYS A 188 -19.43 -22.45 26.51
CA LYS A 188 -20.19 -22.75 27.73
C LYS A 188 -19.52 -23.88 28.51
N GLU A 189 -19.81 -23.95 29.81
CA GLU A 189 -19.35 -25.05 30.67
C GLU A 189 -19.76 -26.44 30.12
N SER A 190 -20.97 -26.55 29.56
CA SER A 190 -21.47 -27.80 28.96
C SER A 190 -20.80 -28.20 27.63
N GLU A 191 -19.94 -27.35 27.09
CA GLU A 191 -19.17 -27.61 25.88
C GLU A 191 -17.72 -28.03 26.20
N ARG A 192 -17.32 -27.95 27.48
CA ARG A 192 -16.01 -28.38 27.95
C ARG A 192 -15.75 -29.86 27.64
N GLY A 193 -14.53 -30.17 27.21
CA GLY A 193 -14.13 -31.52 26.81
C GLY A 193 -14.64 -31.98 25.44
N LYS A 194 -15.51 -31.20 24.76
CA LYS A 194 -15.89 -31.48 23.38
C LYS A 194 -14.76 -31.13 22.43
N THR A 195 -14.71 -31.83 21.30
CA THR A 195 -13.80 -31.52 20.19
C THR A 195 -14.41 -30.42 19.32
N LEU A 196 -13.70 -29.30 19.23
CA LEU A 196 -13.94 -28.22 18.28
C LEU A 196 -13.23 -28.56 16.97
N TYR A 197 -13.99 -28.75 15.90
CA TYR A 197 -13.45 -28.79 14.53
C TYR A 197 -13.59 -27.42 13.90
N ILE A 198 -12.49 -26.87 13.37
CA ILE A 198 -12.41 -25.49 12.92
C ILE A 198 -11.53 -25.34 11.67
N ALA A 199 -11.96 -24.54 10.71
CA ALA A 199 -11.21 -24.18 9.51
C ALA A 199 -11.21 -22.66 9.30
N PHE A 200 -10.19 -22.15 8.60
CA PHE A 200 -9.99 -20.72 8.36
C PHE A 200 -9.88 -20.39 6.88
N ARG A 201 -10.29 -19.19 6.48
CA ARG A 201 -9.98 -18.63 5.15
C ARG A 201 -9.74 -17.13 5.23
N TRP A 202 -8.95 -16.61 4.29
CA TRP A 202 -8.80 -15.16 4.15
C TRP A 202 -10.05 -14.55 3.51
N GLU A 203 -10.39 -13.34 3.93
CA GLU A 203 -11.34 -12.47 3.26
C GLU A 203 -10.65 -11.16 2.87
N ALA A 204 -10.81 -10.75 1.62
CA ALA A 204 -10.30 -9.49 1.12
C ALA A 204 -11.28 -8.33 1.40
N PRO A 205 -10.86 -7.05 1.34
CA PRO A 205 -11.71 -5.89 1.65
C PRO A 205 -12.97 -5.72 0.79
N ASN A 206 -13.05 -6.39 -0.36
CA ASN A 206 -14.22 -6.43 -1.22
C ASN A 206 -15.16 -7.62 -0.91
N GLY A 207 -14.88 -8.39 0.14
CA GLY A 207 -15.65 -9.58 0.54
C GLY A 207 -15.31 -10.86 -0.24
N SER A 208 -14.38 -10.82 -1.20
CA SER A 208 -13.96 -12.03 -1.90
C SER A 208 -13.17 -12.94 -0.95
N LYS A 209 -13.44 -14.24 -1.01
CA LYS A 209 -12.97 -15.22 -0.04
C LYS A 209 -11.99 -16.19 -0.67
N GLY A 210 -10.95 -16.54 0.08
CA GLY A 210 -9.98 -17.55 -0.32
C GLY A 210 -10.45 -18.98 -0.10
N PRO A 211 -9.62 -19.97 -0.46
CA PRO A 211 -9.86 -21.37 -0.09
C PRO A 211 -9.90 -21.53 1.43
N TRP A 212 -10.56 -22.58 1.90
CA TRP A 212 -10.48 -23.00 3.30
C TRP A 212 -9.15 -23.69 3.58
N SER A 213 -8.63 -23.51 4.80
CA SER A 213 -7.56 -24.33 5.36
C SER A 213 -8.02 -25.78 5.55
N PRO A 214 -7.09 -26.72 5.79
CA PRO A 214 -7.44 -27.99 6.41
C PRO A 214 -8.25 -27.78 7.69
N ILE A 215 -9.09 -28.75 8.03
CA ILE A 215 -9.85 -28.72 9.28
C ILE A 215 -8.91 -29.10 10.43
N TYR A 216 -8.78 -28.19 11.38
CA TYR A 216 -8.08 -28.42 12.63
C TYR A 216 -9.04 -28.97 13.69
N SER A 217 -8.49 -29.67 14.68
CA SER A 217 -9.24 -30.14 15.85
C SER A 217 -8.56 -29.69 17.14
N VAL A 218 -9.34 -29.20 18.09
CA VAL A 218 -8.86 -28.82 19.43
C VAL A 218 -9.90 -29.18 20.48
N VAL A 219 -9.46 -29.67 21.65
CA VAL A 219 -10.36 -29.96 22.77
C VAL A 219 -10.59 -28.69 23.58
N ILE A 220 -11.84 -28.41 23.93
CA ILE A 220 -12.18 -27.23 24.75
C ILE A 220 -11.72 -27.47 26.20
N PRO A 221 -10.87 -26.58 26.77
CA PRO A 221 -10.28 -26.76 28.10
C PRO A 221 -11.26 -26.60 29.25
#